data_AF-A0A538L7M6-F1
#
_entry.id   AF-A0A538L7M6-F1
#
_cell.length_a   1.000
_cell.length_b   1.000
_cell.length_c   1.000
_cell.angle_alpha   90.00
_cell.angle_beta   90.00
_cell.angle_gamma   90.00
#
_symmetry.space_group_name_H-M   'P 1'
#
loop_
_entity.id
_entity.type
_entity.pdbx_description
1 polymer ?
#
loop_
_entity_poly.entity_id
_entity_poly.type
_entity_poly.pdbx_seq_one_letter_code
_entity_poly.pdbx_strand_id
1 'polypeptide(L)'
;MHLRLPSTFAVVAGSVLLAAAALMLVVRLPAAFHSFSSGAAAAAGRSGLDGALATADAVGLNDDFVVAAFADIPKTARFAVVLPPDLPKAESADSVNPITFEAASPFFENFLLPRRIADRPARGVYIVCFECKSPYWDKRTHWLSPENGGGLIGLVYR
;
A
#
# COMPACT_ATOMS: atom_id res chain seq x y z
N MET A 1 -19.75 55.12 12.40
CA MET A 1 -21.07 54.55 12.76
C MET A 1 -20.92 53.02 12.71
N HIS A 2 -20.61 52.37 13.82
CA HIS A 2 -20.36 50.92 13.88
C HIS A 2 -21.68 50.19 14.12
N LEU A 3 -22.18 49.46 13.12
CA LEU A 3 -23.30 48.52 13.30
C LEU A 3 -22.83 47.34 14.17
N ARG A 4 -23.23 47.31 15.44
CA ARG A 4 -23.17 46.10 16.27
C ARG A 4 -24.37 45.23 15.91
N LEU A 5 -24.14 44.12 15.20
CA LEU A 5 -25.18 43.10 15.06
C LEU A 5 -25.44 42.43 16.44
N PRO A 6 -26.69 42.14 16.79
CA PRO A 6 -27.03 41.45 18.03
C PRO A 6 -26.39 40.05 18.06
N SER A 7 -25.72 39.71 19.16
CA SER A 7 -25.03 38.43 19.39
C SER A 7 -25.92 37.19 19.24
N THR A 8 -27.24 37.36 19.31
CA THR A 8 -28.24 36.30 19.15
C THR A 8 -28.32 35.75 17.72
N PHE A 9 -28.06 36.55 16.69
CA PHE A 9 -28.08 36.09 15.29
C PHE A 9 -26.92 35.14 14.97
N ALA A 10 -25.73 35.41 15.54
CA ALA A 10 -24.57 34.56 15.36
C ALA A 10 -24.75 33.19 16.04
N VAL A 11 -25.39 33.16 17.21
CA VAL A 11 -25.71 31.92 17.93
C VAL A 11 -26.73 31.09 17.16
N VAL A 12 -27.82 31.70 16.68
CA VAL A 12 -28.86 30.98 15.92
C VAL A 12 -28.32 30.46 14.58
N ALA A 13 -27.55 31.26 13.84
CA ALA A 13 -26.91 30.82 12.60
C ALA A 13 -25.89 29.69 12.83
N GLY A 14 -25.11 29.77 13.91
CA GLY A 14 -24.18 28.72 14.32
C GLY A 14 -24.88 27.40 14.65
N SER A 15 -25.99 27.46 15.39
CA SER A 15 -26.81 26.29 15.73
C SER A 15 -27.39 25.60 14.50
N VAL A 16 -27.87 26.37 13.53
CA VAL A 16 -28.46 25.84 12.29
C VAL A 16 -27.39 25.16 11.44
N LEU A 17 -26.19 25.73 11.34
CA LEU A 17 -25.06 25.12 10.63
C LEU A 17 -24.59 23.82 11.30
N LEU A 18 -24.51 23.79 12.64
CA LEU A 18 -24.19 22.58 13.40
C LEU A 18 -25.23 21.48 13.20
N ALA A 19 -26.52 21.84 13.25
CA ALA A 19 -27.61 20.89 13.01
C ALA A 19 -27.58 20.34 11.58
N ALA A 20 -27.33 21.20 10.58
CA ALA A 20 -27.22 20.78 9.19
C ALA A 20 -26.01 19.86 8.95
N ALA A 21 -24.85 20.17 9.54
CA ALA A 21 -23.66 19.34 9.45
C ALA A 21 -23.85 17.98 10.13
N ALA A 22 -24.46 17.96 11.32
CA ALA A 22 -24.80 16.72 12.03
C ALA A 22 -25.79 15.87 11.22
N LEU A 23 -26.80 16.49 10.60
CA LEU A 23 -27.76 15.80 9.75
C LEU A 23 -27.08 15.22 8.49
N MET A 24 -26.21 15.99 7.83
CA MET A 24 -25.44 15.49 6.68
C MET A 24 -24.52 14.33 7.08
N LEU A 25 -23.90 14.39 8.26
CA LEU A 25 -23.08 13.30 8.79
C LEU A 25 -23.92 12.05 9.02
N VAL A 26 -25.08 12.15 9.68
CA VAL A 26 -25.99 11.03 9.95
C VAL A 26 -26.55 10.42 8.67
N VAL A 27 -26.85 11.23 7.64
CA VAL A 27 -27.34 10.74 6.35
C VAL A 27 -26.23 10.07 5.53
N ARG A 28 -24.98 10.54 5.64
CA ARG A 28 -23.84 9.97 4.88
C ARG A 28 -23.13 8.82 5.59
N LEU A 29 -23.27 8.70 6.91
CA LEU A 29 -22.70 7.62 7.72
C LEU A 29 -23.11 6.22 7.22
N PRO A 30 -24.40 5.92 6.96
CA PRO A 30 -24.82 4.61 6.46
C PRO A 30 -24.21 4.26 5.11
N ALA A 31 -24.14 5.24 4.18
CA ALA A 31 -23.55 5.04 2.86
C ALA A 31 -22.03 4.83 2.93
N ALA A 32 -21.34 5.56 3.82
CA ALA A 32 -19.92 5.35 4.10
C ALA A 32 -19.66 3.98 4.72
N PHE A 33 -20.42 3.58 5.75
CA PHE A 33 -20.31 2.26 6.36
C PHE A 33 -20.62 1.13 5.37
N HIS A 34 -21.62 1.31 4.50
CA HIS A 34 -21.90 0.33 3.45
C HIS A 34 -20.77 0.22 2.43
N SER A 35 -20.15 1.33 2.03
CA SER A 35 -19.02 1.33 1.09
C SER A 35 -17.74 0.77 1.72
N PHE A 36 -17.51 0.98 3.02
CA PHE A 36 -16.44 0.28 3.75
C PHE A 36 -16.73 -1.22 3.90
N SER A 37 -17.98 -1.60 4.22
CA SER A 37 -18.36 -3.01 4.34
C SER A 37 -18.34 -3.74 3.01
N SER A 38 -18.71 -3.08 1.90
CA SER A 38 -18.69 -3.67 0.56
C SER A 38 -17.27 -3.71 0.01
N GLY A 39 -16.43 -2.72 0.31
CA GLY A 39 -14.99 -2.77 0.03
C GLY A 39 -14.30 -3.88 0.80
N ALA A 40 -14.60 -4.02 2.10
CA ALA A 40 -14.09 -5.10 2.94
C ALA A 40 -14.63 -6.48 2.55
N ALA A 41 -15.91 -6.59 2.16
CA ALA A 41 -16.52 -7.83 1.69
C ALA A 41 -16.06 -8.21 0.28
N ALA A 42 -15.81 -7.23 -0.61
CA ALA A 42 -15.19 -7.46 -1.91
C ALA A 42 -13.72 -7.87 -1.78
N ALA A 43 -13.00 -7.30 -0.79
CA ALA A 43 -11.64 -7.72 -0.43
C ALA A 43 -11.60 -9.09 0.27
N ALA A 44 -12.67 -9.48 0.98
CA ALA A 44 -12.80 -10.80 1.61
C ALA A 44 -13.33 -11.89 0.66
N GLY A 45 -14.09 -11.50 -0.38
CA GLY A 45 -14.76 -12.41 -1.31
C GLY A 45 -13.91 -12.84 -2.52
N ARG A 46 -12.86 -12.08 -2.86
CA ARG A 46 -11.77 -12.55 -3.71
C ARG A 46 -10.73 -13.17 -2.79
N SER A 47 -10.32 -14.41 -3.01
CA SER A 47 -9.32 -15.05 -2.16
C SER A 47 -8.11 -14.11 -2.02
N GLY A 48 -7.44 -14.07 -0.86
CA GLY A 48 -6.43 -13.04 -0.58
C GLY A 48 -5.33 -12.91 -1.66
N LEU A 49 -5.11 -13.95 -2.46
CA LEU A 49 -4.26 -13.92 -3.65
C LEU A 49 -4.98 -13.35 -4.88
N ASP A 50 -6.19 -13.79 -5.23
CA ASP A 50 -6.95 -13.26 -6.39
C ASP A 50 -7.23 -11.75 -6.25
N GLY A 51 -7.50 -11.29 -5.02
CA GLY A 51 -7.67 -9.87 -4.73
C GLY A 51 -6.37 -9.07 -4.83
N ALA A 52 -5.24 -9.69 -4.45
CA ALA A 52 -3.91 -9.12 -4.62
C ALA A 52 -3.52 -9.04 -6.10
N LEU A 53 -3.78 -10.07 -6.89
CA LEU A 53 -3.49 -10.10 -8.33
C LEU A 53 -4.32 -9.04 -9.09
N ALA A 54 -5.61 -8.92 -8.79
CA ALA A 54 -6.44 -7.87 -9.40
C ALA A 54 -5.97 -6.44 -9.05
N THR A 55 -5.37 -6.27 -7.87
CA THR A 55 -4.81 -4.97 -7.46
C THR A 55 -3.41 -4.75 -8.03
N ALA A 56 -2.62 -5.81 -8.17
CA ALA A 56 -1.30 -5.81 -8.79
C ALA A 56 -1.38 -5.37 -10.26
N ASP A 57 -2.30 -5.95 -11.02
CA ASP A 57 -2.57 -5.57 -12.42
C ASP A 57 -2.93 -4.08 -12.54
N ALA A 58 -3.80 -3.58 -11.64
CA ALA A 58 -4.19 -2.16 -11.62
C ALA A 58 -3.03 -1.19 -11.35
N VAL A 59 -1.94 -1.65 -10.74
CA VAL A 59 -0.74 -0.84 -10.46
C VAL A 59 0.48 -1.26 -11.30
N GLY A 60 0.29 -2.15 -12.28
CA GLY A 60 1.36 -2.62 -13.17
C GLY A 60 2.41 -3.52 -12.52
N LEU A 61 2.09 -4.14 -11.37
CA LEU A 61 2.93 -5.19 -10.79
C LEU A 61 2.74 -6.50 -11.57
N ASN A 62 3.84 -7.21 -11.81
CA ASN A 62 3.78 -8.51 -12.44
C ASN A 62 3.12 -9.55 -11.52
N ASP A 63 2.13 -10.28 -12.04
CA ASP A 63 1.37 -11.28 -11.30
C ASP A 63 2.26 -12.41 -10.76
N ASP A 64 3.21 -12.94 -11.55
CA ASP A 64 4.11 -14.01 -11.13
C ASP A 64 5.03 -13.55 -9.98
N PHE A 65 5.40 -12.27 -9.98
CA PHE A 65 6.15 -11.67 -8.88
C PHE A 65 5.32 -11.60 -7.59
N VAL A 66 4.05 -11.22 -7.69
CA VAL A 66 3.12 -11.18 -6.55
C VAL A 66 2.87 -12.59 -6.01
N VAL A 67 2.66 -13.58 -6.88
CA VAL A 67 2.51 -14.99 -6.48
C VAL A 67 3.76 -15.48 -5.76
N ALA A 68 4.95 -15.20 -6.30
CA ALA A 68 6.22 -15.56 -5.66
C ALA A 68 6.37 -14.91 -4.28
N ALA A 69 6.01 -13.64 -4.13
CA ALA A 69 6.10 -12.93 -2.85
C ALA A 69 5.19 -13.56 -1.78
N PHE A 70 3.99 -13.99 -2.16
CA PHE A 70 3.07 -14.70 -1.28
C PHE A 70 3.53 -16.10 -0.91
N ALA A 71 4.24 -16.77 -1.80
CA ALA A 71 4.77 -18.12 -1.57
C ALA A 71 6.03 -18.10 -0.68
N ASP A 72 6.95 -17.17 -0.96
CA ASP A 72 8.29 -17.19 -0.40
C ASP A 72 8.45 -16.39 0.90
N ILE A 73 7.57 -15.42 1.16
CA ILE A 73 7.57 -14.64 2.40
C ILE A 73 6.58 -15.27 3.37
N PRO A 74 7.04 -15.88 4.47
CA PRO A 74 6.15 -16.44 5.48
C PRO A 74 5.25 -15.35 6.08
N LYS A 75 3.97 -15.66 6.33
CA LYS A 75 3.01 -14.73 6.94
C LYS A 75 3.46 -14.14 8.29
N THR A 76 4.37 -14.82 8.99
CA THR A 76 4.93 -14.38 10.27
C THR A 76 6.27 -13.65 10.15
N ALA A 77 6.87 -13.59 8.95
CA ALA A 77 8.17 -13.00 8.72
C ALA A 77 8.09 -11.49 8.57
N ARG A 78 9.21 -10.79 8.82
CA ARG A 78 9.34 -9.36 8.54
C ARG A 78 9.83 -9.15 7.11
N PHE A 79 9.34 -8.11 6.43
CA PHE A 79 9.78 -7.77 5.09
C PHE A 79 10.06 -6.27 4.92
N ALA A 80 10.88 -5.92 3.94
CA ALA A 80 11.09 -4.55 3.49
C ALA A 80 10.97 -4.48 1.97
N VAL A 81 10.36 -3.42 1.46
CA VAL A 81 10.38 -3.13 0.01
C VAL A 81 11.60 -2.28 -0.27
N VAL A 82 12.45 -2.75 -1.18
CA VAL A 82 13.67 -2.07 -1.60
C VAL A 82 13.48 -1.62 -3.03
N LEU A 83 13.44 -0.31 -3.21
CA LEU A 83 13.33 0.33 -4.51
C LEU A 83 14.73 0.63 -5.08
N PRO A 84 14.87 0.71 -6.41
CA PRO A 84 16.15 1.04 -7.03
C PRO A 84 16.54 2.49 -6.68
N PRO A 85 17.85 2.78 -6.57
CA PRO A 85 18.34 4.13 -6.26
C PRO A 85 18.08 5.15 -7.38
N ASP A 86 17.84 4.66 -8.60
CA ASP A 86 17.57 5.45 -9.80
C ASP A 86 16.29 4.93 -10.46
N LEU A 87 15.15 5.49 -10.05
CA LEU A 87 13.82 5.10 -10.55
C LEU A 87 13.68 5.34 -12.07
N PRO A 88 14.11 6.49 -12.64
CA PRO A 88 14.06 6.69 -14.09
C PRO A 88 14.85 5.66 -14.91
N LYS A 89 16.00 5.22 -14.40
CA LYS A 89 16.79 4.19 -15.06
C LYS A 89 16.08 2.83 -15.03
N ALA A 90 15.51 2.46 -13.89
CA ALA A 90 14.73 1.22 -13.73
C ALA A 90 13.48 1.20 -14.63
N GLU A 91 12.79 2.34 -14.76
CA GLU A 91 11.67 2.50 -15.70
C GLU A 91 12.10 2.21 -17.14
N SER A 92 13.25 2.75 -17.56
CA SER A 92 13.77 2.57 -18.92
C SER A 92 14.27 1.15 -19.24
N ALA A 93 14.68 0.39 -18.22
CA ALA A 93 15.30 -0.92 -18.37
C ALA A 93 14.25 -2.04 -18.41
N ASP A 94 13.31 -2.02 -17.48
CA ASP A 94 12.33 -3.10 -17.29
C ASP A 94 10.89 -2.70 -17.66
N SER A 95 10.67 -1.48 -18.18
CA SER A 95 9.33 -0.93 -18.48
C SER A 95 8.39 -0.94 -17.27
N VAL A 96 8.93 -0.93 -16.06
CA VAL A 96 8.16 -0.84 -14.81
C VAL A 96 7.64 0.59 -14.68
N ASN A 97 6.33 0.74 -14.59
CA ASN A 97 5.68 2.04 -14.51
C ASN A 97 6.07 2.75 -13.19
N PRO A 98 6.34 4.07 -13.18
CA PRO A 98 6.60 4.82 -11.95
C PRO A 98 5.56 4.60 -10.84
N ILE A 99 4.29 4.45 -11.22
CA ILE A 99 3.21 4.19 -10.26
C ILE A 99 3.41 2.85 -9.54
N THR A 100 4.05 1.88 -10.18
CA THR A 100 4.35 0.56 -9.61
C THR A 100 5.33 0.67 -8.45
N PHE A 101 6.35 1.53 -8.55
CA PHE A 101 7.30 1.75 -7.45
C PHE A 101 6.67 2.45 -6.24
N GLU A 102 5.80 3.43 -6.49
CA GLU A 102 5.06 4.12 -5.43
C GLU A 102 3.99 3.23 -4.79
N ALA A 103 3.35 2.37 -5.60
CA ALA A 103 2.31 1.46 -5.15
C ALA A 103 2.86 0.19 -4.50
N ALA A 104 4.09 -0.23 -4.80
CA ALA A 104 4.66 -1.48 -4.31
C ALA A 104 4.68 -1.57 -2.78
N SER A 105 5.20 -0.54 -2.10
CA SER A 105 5.20 -0.52 -0.62
C SER A 105 3.77 -0.63 -0.07
N PRO A 106 2.83 0.31 -0.33
CA PRO A 106 1.49 0.22 0.24
C PRO A 106 0.72 -1.03 -0.22
N PHE A 107 1.00 -1.59 -1.39
CA PHE A 107 0.44 -2.87 -1.83
C PHE A 107 0.89 -4.01 -0.91
N PHE A 108 2.19 -4.25 -0.79
CA PHE A 108 2.69 -5.34 0.04
C PHE A 108 2.36 -5.12 1.52
N GLU A 109 2.31 -3.88 1.98
CA GLU A 109 1.86 -3.54 3.33
C GLU A 109 0.40 -3.95 3.59
N ASN A 110 -0.51 -3.66 2.66
CA ASN A 110 -1.93 -3.97 2.80
C ASN A 110 -2.26 -5.45 2.58
N PHE A 111 -1.45 -6.17 1.79
CA PHE A 111 -1.71 -7.58 1.49
C PHE A 111 -0.96 -8.56 2.41
N LEU A 112 0.19 -8.15 2.97
CA LEU A 112 0.98 -8.96 3.93
C LEU A 112 0.75 -8.57 5.42
N LEU A 113 -0.40 -7.94 5.72
CA LEU A 113 -0.80 -7.35 7.03
C LEU A 113 -0.57 -8.25 8.28
N PRO A 114 -0.47 -7.67 9.52
CA PRO A 114 -0.70 -6.26 9.87
C PRO A 114 0.53 -5.41 10.29
N ARG A 115 1.64 -5.95 10.81
CA ARG A 115 2.84 -5.14 11.16
C ARG A 115 4.11 -5.99 11.11
N ARG A 116 4.56 -6.26 9.89
CA ARG A 116 5.79 -7.02 9.60
C ARG A 116 6.80 -6.20 8.80
N ILE A 117 6.47 -4.96 8.44
CA ILE A 117 7.36 -4.08 7.71
C ILE A 117 8.58 -3.79 8.59
N ALA A 118 9.75 -3.90 7.98
CA ALA A 118 10.98 -3.41 8.57
C ALA A 118 11.35 -2.09 7.90
N ASP A 119 11.62 -1.07 8.72
CA ASP A 119 12.06 0.25 8.24
C ASP A 119 13.36 0.16 7.43
N ARG A 120 14.13 -0.91 7.63
CA ARG A 120 15.35 -1.19 6.91
C ARG A 120 15.56 -2.68 6.64
N PRO A 121 16.15 -3.03 5.50
CA PRO A 121 16.63 -4.37 5.22
C PRO A 121 17.80 -4.71 6.16
N ALA A 122 17.58 -5.69 7.03
CA ALA A 122 18.55 -6.15 8.04
C ALA A 122 18.53 -7.68 8.13
N ARG A 123 19.54 -8.29 8.77
CA ARG A 123 19.62 -9.75 8.91
C ARG A 123 18.31 -10.35 9.46
N GLY A 124 17.78 -11.37 8.76
CA GLY A 124 16.52 -12.04 9.07
C GLY A 124 15.27 -11.38 8.48
N VAL A 125 15.41 -10.28 7.74
CA VAL A 125 14.31 -9.59 7.05
C VAL A 125 14.26 -10.05 5.59
N TYR A 126 13.05 -10.36 5.13
CA TYR A 126 12.78 -10.64 3.73
C TYR A 126 12.76 -9.33 2.95
N ILE A 127 13.21 -9.33 1.71
CA ILE A 127 13.15 -8.15 0.85
C ILE A 127 12.38 -8.47 -0.42
N VAL A 128 11.52 -7.53 -0.80
CA VAL A 128 10.92 -7.43 -2.12
C VAL A 128 11.73 -6.35 -2.83
N CYS A 129 12.57 -6.74 -3.78
CA CYS A 129 13.64 -5.90 -4.31
C CYS A 129 13.43 -5.68 -5.81
N PHE A 130 13.27 -4.43 -6.22
CA PHE A 130 13.15 -4.08 -7.64
C PHE A 130 14.50 -3.59 -8.15
N GLU A 131 14.98 -4.15 -9.26
CA GLU A 131 16.22 -3.71 -9.94
C GLU A 131 17.44 -3.68 -9.00
N CYS A 132 17.49 -4.66 -8.09
CA CYS A 132 18.47 -4.73 -7.02
C CYS A 132 19.70 -5.58 -7.34
N LYS A 133 19.82 -6.11 -8.57
CA LYS A 133 20.97 -6.90 -9.00
C LYS A 133 22.23 -6.06 -8.91
N SER A 134 22.94 -6.22 -7.80
CA SER A 134 24.09 -5.41 -7.48
C SER A 134 25.02 -6.22 -6.56
N PRO A 135 26.34 -5.98 -6.64
CA PRO A 135 27.29 -6.62 -5.74
C PRO A 135 27.02 -6.35 -4.25
N TYR A 136 26.25 -5.31 -3.94
CA TYR A 136 25.82 -4.98 -2.58
C TYR A 136 24.80 -6.01 -2.07
N TRP A 137 23.74 -6.25 -2.83
CA TRP A 137 22.66 -7.17 -2.45
C TRP A 137 23.06 -8.63 -2.59
N ASP A 138 23.82 -8.99 -3.62
CA ASP A 138 24.24 -10.38 -3.85
C ASP A 138 25.11 -10.95 -2.71
N LYS A 139 25.84 -10.09 -2.00
CA LYS A 139 26.68 -10.46 -0.85
C LYS A 139 25.94 -10.45 0.50
N ARG A 140 24.66 -10.04 0.52
CA ARG A 140 23.87 -9.82 1.73
C ARG A 140 22.54 -10.57 1.73
N THR A 141 22.07 -10.99 0.56
CA THR A 141 20.77 -11.59 0.37
C THR A 141 20.90 -13.00 -0.20
N HIS A 142 20.13 -13.93 0.35
CA HIS A 142 19.88 -15.20 -0.29
C HIS A 142 18.61 -15.06 -1.13
N TRP A 143 18.76 -15.05 -2.45
CA TRP A 143 17.65 -14.94 -3.39
C TRP A 143 16.83 -16.23 -3.40
N LEU A 144 15.52 -16.10 -3.23
CA LEU A 144 14.58 -17.23 -3.07
C LEU A 144 13.88 -17.58 -4.38
N SER A 145 13.55 -16.55 -5.17
CA SER A 145 12.87 -16.69 -6.46
C SER A 145 13.71 -16.12 -7.60
N PRO A 146 13.51 -16.59 -8.84
CA PRO A 146 14.07 -15.94 -10.02
C PRO A 146 13.48 -14.53 -10.19
N GLU A 147 14.13 -13.71 -11.01
CA GLU A 147 13.65 -12.37 -11.33
C GLU A 147 12.36 -12.45 -12.17
N ASN A 148 11.30 -11.82 -11.69
CA ASN A 148 10.01 -11.72 -12.37
C ASN A 148 9.60 -10.24 -12.42
N GLY A 149 9.35 -9.71 -13.63
CA GLY A 149 8.90 -8.33 -13.82
C GLY A 149 9.81 -7.26 -13.20
N GLY A 150 11.14 -7.46 -13.26
CA GLY A 150 12.14 -6.57 -12.66
C GLY A 150 12.29 -6.68 -11.14
N GLY A 151 11.58 -7.61 -10.51
CA GLY A 151 11.59 -7.85 -9.07
C GLY A 151 12.27 -9.16 -8.67
N LEU A 152 12.91 -9.17 -7.50
CA LEU A 152 13.51 -10.32 -6.83
C LEU A 152 13.04 -10.39 -5.37
N ILE A 153 12.87 -11.61 -4.86
CA ILE A 153 12.57 -11.85 -3.44
C ILE A 153 13.76 -12.54 -2.80
N GLY A 154 14.15 -12.09 -1.61
CA GLY A 154 15.27 -12.69 -0.91
C GLY A 154 15.25 -12.50 0.60
N LEU A 155 16.10 -13.26 1.29
CA LEU A 155 16.31 -13.15 2.74
C LEU A 155 17.65 -12.49 3.03
N VAL A 156 17.65 -11.38 3.75
CA VAL A 156 18.90 -10.72 4.16
C VAL A 156 19.56 -11.56 5.24
N TYR A 157 20.80 -11.99 5.02
CA TYR A 157 21.57 -12.81 5.96
C TYR A 157 22.78 -12.08 6.56
N ARG A 158 23.18 -10.92 6.01
CA ARG A 158 24.38 -10.17 6.43
C ARG A 158 24.16 -8.66 6.58
#